data_AF-A0A0F8XHD8-F1
#
_entry.id   AF-A0A0F8XHD8-F1
#
_cell.length_a   1.000
_cell.length_b   1.000
_cell.length_c   1.000
_cell.angle_alpha   90.00
_cell.angle_beta   90.00
_cell.angle_gamma   90.00
#
_symmetry.space_group_name_H-M   'P 1'
#
loop_
_entity.id
_entity.type
_entity.pdbx_description
1 polymer ?
#
loop_
_entity_poly.entity_id
_entity_poly.type
_entity_poly.pdbx_seq_one_letter_code
_entity_poly.pdbx_strand_id
1 'polypeptide(L)'
;MTYEKLTYSGTECNSYLYFSFDSDIFDTEIVTKELGIEPTSLMIKKDPVPKSTAWKYKIEIGNEIDFETPLEKLIDIFEPKIEEINQLKRDLNLETRLQFVIDIDINPDAST
;
A
#
# COMPACT_ATOMS: atom_id res chain seq x y z
N MET A 1 -1.95 -25.06 20.94
CA MET A 1 -2.45 -24.11 19.92
C MET A 1 -1.40 -23.05 19.77
N THR A 2 -0.58 -23.16 18.74
CA THR A 2 0.48 -22.21 18.44
C THR A 2 -0.19 -21.03 17.74
N TYR A 3 -0.06 -19.83 18.30
CA TYR A 3 -0.53 -18.62 17.63
C TYR A 3 0.37 -18.40 16.41
N GLU A 4 -0.07 -18.84 15.23
CA GLU A 4 0.53 -18.39 13.98
C GLU A 4 0.35 -16.87 13.92
N LYS A 5 1.49 -16.17 14.02
CA LYS A 5 1.53 -14.72 13.85
C LYS A 5 1.00 -14.44 12.44
N LEU A 6 0.05 -13.52 12.32
CA LEU A 6 -0.66 -13.09 11.09
C LEU A 6 0.24 -12.62 9.92
N THR A 7 1.55 -12.81 9.99
CA THR A 7 2.55 -12.34 9.03
C THR A 7 3.34 -13.49 8.39
N TYR A 8 2.89 -14.74 8.50
CA TYR A 8 3.49 -15.82 7.72
C TYR A 8 2.96 -15.75 6.28
N SER A 9 3.78 -15.24 5.36
CA SER A 9 3.49 -15.13 3.91
C SER A 9 3.67 -16.45 3.15
N GLY A 10 4.03 -17.55 3.83
CA GLY A 10 4.38 -18.81 3.18
C GLY A 10 5.81 -18.79 2.65
N THR A 11 6.06 -19.49 1.55
CA THR A 11 7.38 -19.58 0.88
C THR A 11 7.56 -18.57 -0.26
N GLU A 12 6.55 -17.75 -0.54
CA GLU A 12 6.61 -16.75 -1.62
C GLU A 12 7.04 -15.41 -1.02
N CYS A 13 8.27 -14.99 -1.33
CA CYS A 13 8.76 -13.66 -0.98
C CYS A 13 7.95 -12.63 -1.79
N ASN A 14 7.18 -11.82 -1.08
CA ASN A 14 6.30 -10.84 -1.71
C ASN A 14 6.69 -9.45 -1.23
N SER A 15 7.91 -9.00 -1.56
CA SER A 15 8.28 -7.61 -1.31
C SER A 15 7.48 -6.69 -2.24
N TYR A 16 7.10 -5.52 -1.72
CA TYR A 16 6.33 -4.53 -2.46
C TYR A 16 6.53 -3.14 -1.90
N LEU A 17 6.15 -2.14 -2.68
CA LEU A 17 5.96 -0.78 -2.18
C LEU A 17 4.55 -0.31 -2.49
N TYR A 18 4.05 0.63 -1.69
CA TYR A 18 2.75 1.23 -1.94
C TYR A 18 2.67 2.68 -1.50
N PHE A 19 1.82 3.41 -2.21
CA PHE A 19 1.31 4.71 -1.79
C PHE A 19 -0.14 4.56 -1.32
N SER A 20 -0.50 5.20 -0.21
CA SER A 20 -1.85 5.17 0.33
C SER A 20 -2.36 6.53 0.78
N PHE A 21 -3.69 6.67 0.70
CA PHE A 21 -4.46 7.62 1.49
C PHE A 21 -5.11 6.90 2.65
N ASP A 22 -5.01 7.47 3.85
CA ASP A 22 -5.56 6.90 5.08
C ASP A 22 -6.33 7.99 5.86
N SER A 23 -7.50 7.65 6.39
CA SER A 23 -8.26 8.47 7.35
C SER A 23 -9.30 7.60 8.05
N ASP A 24 -10.05 8.15 9.00
CA ASP A 24 -11.00 7.35 9.78
C ASP A 24 -12.08 6.71 8.90
N ILE A 25 -12.87 7.54 8.21
CA ILE A 25 -13.87 7.14 7.21
C ILE A 25 -13.83 8.20 6.10
N PHE A 26 -13.71 7.76 4.85
CA PHE A 26 -13.84 8.61 3.66
C PHE A 26 -14.35 7.80 2.48
N ASP A 27 -14.83 8.49 1.45
CA ASP A 27 -15.28 7.87 0.21
C ASP A 27 -14.09 7.61 -0.73
N THR A 28 -13.78 6.33 -0.93
CA THR A 28 -12.67 5.89 -1.76
C THR A 28 -12.90 6.13 -3.25
N GLU A 29 -14.16 6.24 -3.71
CA GLU A 29 -14.48 6.50 -5.12
C GLU A 29 -14.10 7.91 -5.53
N ILE A 30 -14.19 8.88 -4.62
CA ILE A 30 -13.73 10.26 -4.85
C ILE A 30 -12.23 10.25 -5.16
N VAL A 31 -11.43 9.53 -4.38
CA VAL A 31 -9.98 9.42 -4.60
C VAL A 31 -9.67 8.79 -5.97
N THR A 32 -10.34 7.69 -6.32
CA THR A 32 -10.19 7.03 -7.63
C THR A 32 -10.53 7.99 -8.77
N LYS A 33 -11.63 8.72 -8.66
CA LYS A 33 -12.12 9.62 -9.71
C LYS A 33 -11.21 10.84 -9.90
N GLU A 34 -10.82 11.50 -8.83
CA GLU A 34 -9.97 12.70 -8.89
C GLU A 34 -8.55 12.35 -9.39
N LEU A 35 -8.01 11.20 -8.99
CA LEU A 35 -6.71 10.77 -9.50
C LEU A 35 -6.79 10.13 -10.88
N GLY A 36 -7.93 9.57 -11.27
CA GLY A 36 -8.06 8.75 -12.49
C GLY A 36 -7.18 7.49 -12.44
N ILE A 37 -6.94 6.96 -11.23
CA ILE A 37 -6.14 5.75 -10.97
C ILE A 37 -7.02 4.77 -10.21
N GLU A 38 -7.00 3.50 -10.59
CA GLU A 38 -7.66 2.44 -9.83
C GLU A 38 -6.78 1.97 -8.66
N PRO A 39 -7.35 1.78 -7.45
CA PRO A 39 -6.62 1.21 -6.33
C PRO A 39 -6.30 -0.26 -6.60
N THR A 40 -5.14 -0.67 -6.12
CA THR A 40 -4.78 -2.10 -6.01
C THR A 40 -5.41 -2.76 -4.78
N SER A 41 -5.70 -1.97 -3.75
CA SER A 41 -6.28 -2.47 -2.50
C SER A 41 -7.07 -1.36 -1.81
N LEU A 42 -8.22 -1.75 -1.26
CA LEU A 42 -9.07 -0.91 -0.44
C LEU A 42 -9.25 -1.56 0.93
N MET A 43 -9.19 -0.76 1.98
CA MET A 43 -9.62 -1.16 3.32
C MET A 43 -10.75 -0.24 3.72
N ILE A 44 -11.93 -0.78 4.04
CA ILE A 44 -13.07 0.01 4.52
C ILE A 44 -13.23 -0.25 6.01
N LYS A 45 -13.26 0.81 6.82
CA LYS A 45 -13.40 0.71 8.28
C LYS A 45 -14.63 -0.12 8.67
N LYS A 46 -14.44 -1.07 9.59
CA LYS A 46 -15.51 -1.89 10.23
C LYS A 46 -15.07 -2.35 11.61
N ASP A 47 -16.02 -2.66 12.48
CA ASP A 47 -15.78 -3.16 13.85
C ASP A 47 -15.66 -4.71 13.83
N PRO A 48 -14.59 -5.33 14.37
CA PRO A 48 -13.48 -4.73 15.11
C PRO A 48 -12.29 -4.22 14.26
N VAL A 49 -12.12 -4.73 13.03
CA VAL A 49 -11.04 -4.33 12.11
C VAL A 49 -11.51 -4.39 10.66
N PRO A 50 -11.00 -3.51 9.77
CA PRO A 50 -9.94 -2.51 9.99
C PRO A 50 -10.43 -1.25 10.72
N LYS A 51 -9.50 -0.60 11.46
CA LYS A 51 -9.79 0.55 12.32
C LYS A 51 -9.94 1.88 11.57
N SER A 52 -9.54 1.92 10.30
CA SER A 52 -9.56 3.09 9.44
C SER A 52 -9.87 2.66 8.01
N THR A 53 -10.31 3.60 7.18
CA THR A 53 -10.43 3.42 5.74
C THR A 53 -9.08 3.76 5.08
N ALA A 54 -8.71 3.01 4.04
CA ALA A 54 -7.50 3.23 3.27
C ALA A 54 -7.71 2.94 1.78
N TRP A 55 -7.12 3.78 0.93
CA TRP A 55 -7.03 3.62 -0.52
C TRP A 55 -5.56 3.40 -0.87
N LYS A 56 -5.20 2.32 -1.57
CA LYS A 56 -3.78 1.96 -1.82
C LYS A 56 -3.49 1.62 -3.29
N TYR A 57 -2.36 2.13 -3.77
CA TYR A 57 -1.74 1.72 -5.01
C TYR A 57 -0.40 1.02 -4.70
N LYS A 58 -0.32 -0.27 -5.05
CA LYS A 58 0.76 -1.19 -4.71
C LYS A 58 1.49 -1.61 -5.99
N ILE A 59 2.81 -1.68 -5.92
CA ILE A 59 3.65 -2.30 -6.95
C ILE A 59 4.34 -3.49 -6.29
N GLU A 60 4.08 -4.69 -6.81
CA GLU A 60 4.77 -5.92 -6.41
C GLU A 60 6.18 -5.92 -6.98
N ILE A 61 7.13 -6.39 -6.17
CA ILE A 61 8.56 -6.46 -6.50
C ILE A 61 9.02 -7.93 -6.46
N GLY A 62 8.42 -8.74 -5.58
CA GLY A 62 8.72 -10.16 -5.45
C GLY A 62 10.00 -10.40 -4.64
N ASN A 63 10.92 -11.20 -5.18
CA ASN A 63 12.17 -11.59 -4.52
C ASN A 63 13.33 -10.59 -4.76
N GLU A 64 13.13 -9.58 -5.59
CA GLU A 64 14.18 -8.62 -5.94
C GLU A 64 14.36 -7.58 -4.83
N ILE A 65 15.60 -7.18 -4.57
CA ILE A 65 15.94 -6.11 -3.62
C ILE A 65 16.05 -4.75 -4.36
N ASP A 66 15.66 -4.69 -5.64
CA ASP A 66 15.61 -3.42 -6.37
C ASP A 66 14.27 -2.71 -6.12
N PHE A 67 14.32 -1.69 -5.27
CA PHE A 67 13.20 -0.79 -5.02
C PHE A 67 13.28 0.51 -5.84
N GLU A 68 14.38 0.75 -6.57
CA GLU A 68 14.58 1.96 -7.37
C GLU A 68 13.59 1.96 -8.55
N THR A 69 13.61 0.91 -9.37
CA THR A 69 12.71 0.81 -10.54
C THR A 69 11.22 0.90 -10.16
N PRO A 70 10.72 0.20 -9.12
CA PRO A 70 9.33 0.34 -8.69
C PRO A 70 9.02 1.72 -8.09
N LEU A 71 9.97 2.37 -7.44
CA LEU A 71 9.79 3.70 -6.85
C LEU A 71 9.68 4.76 -7.95
N GLU A 72 10.55 4.73 -8.96
CA GLU A 72 10.49 5.61 -10.12
C GLU A 72 9.13 5.51 -10.81
N LYS A 73 8.63 4.28 -11.04
CA LYS A 73 7.29 4.06 -11.59
C LYS A 73 6.19 4.68 -10.74
N LEU A 74 6.31 4.60 -9.41
CA LEU A 74 5.32 5.22 -8.52
C LEU A 74 5.37 6.75 -8.63
N ILE A 75 6.57 7.32 -8.67
CA ILE A 75 6.77 8.76 -8.86
C ILE A 75 6.17 9.20 -10.19
N ASP A 76 6.46 8.52 -11.30
CA ASP A 76 5.92 8.82 -12.62
C ASP A 76 4.38 8.84 -12.65
N ILE A 77 3.73 8.00 -11.83
CA ILE A 77 2.27 7.92 -11.73
C ILE A 77 1.69 9.07 -10.89
N PHE A 78 2.31 9.42 -9.76
CA PHE A 78 1.73 10.33 -8.77
C PHE A 78 2.30 11.76 -8.81
N GLU A 79 3.52 11.97 -9.30
CA GLU A 79 4.13 13.30 -9.43
C GLU A 79 3.29 14.24 -10.32
N PRO A 80 2.73 13.80 -11.47
CA PRO A 80 1.85 14.65 -12.27
C PRO A 80 0.52 15.01 -11.58
N LYS A 81 0.21 14.40 -10.42
CA LYS A 81 -1.06 14.52 -9.69
C LYS A 81 -0.92 15.19 -8.33
N ILE A 82 0.20 15.88 -8.07
CA ILE A 82 0.50 16.49 -6.77
C ILE A 82 -0.59 17.47 -6.32
N GLU A 83 -1.15 18.26 -7.23
CA GLU A 83 -2.19 19.22 -6.89
C GLU A 83 -3.49 18.53 -6.45
N GLU A 84 -3.91 17.50 -7.18
CA GLU A 84 -5.07 16.66 -6.85
C GLU A 84 -4.87 15.93 -5.52
N ILE A 85 -3.67 15.36 -5.29
CA ILE A 85 -3.32 14.72 -4.01
C ILE A 85 -3.44 15.72 -2.86
N ASN A 86 -2.88 16.92 -3.02
CA ASN A 86 -2.92 17.95 -1.98
C ASN A 86 -4.35 18.46 -1.75
N GLN A 87 -5.17 18.56 -2.79
CA GLN A 87 -6.58 18.92 -2.68
C GLN A 87 -7.37 17.85 -1.92
N LEU A 88 -7.23 16.57 -2.30
CA LEU A 88 -7.86 15.44 -1.62
C LEU A 88 -7.49 15.38 -0.14
N LYS A 89 -6.22 15.61 0.21
CA LYS A 89 -5.76 15.66 1.61
C LYS A 89 -6.48 16.72 2.42
N ARG A 90 -6.69 17.92 1.85
CA ARG A 90 -7.40 19.02 2.53
C ARG A 90 -8.89 18.74 2.64
N ASP A 91 -9.52 18.34 1.55
CA ASP A 91 -10.98 18.23 1.45
C ASP A 91 -11.54 17.06 2.26
N LEU A 92 -10.80 15.95 2.28
CA LEU A 92 -11.21 14.71 2.94
C LEU A 92 -10.42 14.44 4.24
N ASN A 93 -9.57 15.38 4.67
CA ASN A 93 -8.70 15.23 5.83
C ASN A 93 -7.91 13.90 5.80
N LEU A 94 -7.22 13.67 4.69
CA LEU A 94 -6.45 12.43 4.44
C LEU A 94 -5.00 12.62 4.82
N GLU A 95 -4.42 11.56 5.38
CA GLU A 95 -2.97 11.38 5.45
C GLU A 95 -2.49 10.57 4.25
N THR A 96 -1.28 10.84 3.79
CA THR A 96 -0.63 10.10 2.71
C THR A 96 0.57 9.34 3.23
N ARG A 97 0.78 8.12 2.76
CA ARG A 97 1.90 7.27 3.18
C ARG A 97 2.53 6.59 1.99
N LEU A 98 3.85 6.69 1.88
CA LEU A 98 4.67 5.83 1.04
C LEU A 98 5.34 4.80 1.94
N GLN A 99 5.21 3.52 1.62
CA GLN A 99 5.77 2.46 2.45
C GLN A 99 6.40 1.36 1.61
N PHE A 100 7.57 0.92 2.05
CA PHE A 100 8.33 -0.21 1.53
C PHE A 100 8.08 -1.41 2.45
N VAL A 101 7.72 -2.55 1.87
CA VAL A 101 7.50 -3.80 2.59
C VAL A 101 8.44 -4.84 2.00
N ILE A 102 9.37 -5.30 2.83
CA ILE A 102 10.36 -6.30 2.46
C ILE A 102 9.96 -7.59 3.15
N ASP A 103 9.77 -8.64 2.37
CA ASP A 103 9.64 -9.99 2.89
C ASP A 103 11.03 -10.61 3.03
N ILE A 104 11.30 -11.23 4.17
CA ILE A 104 12.60 -11.84 4.48
C ILE A 104 12.33 -13.24 5.01
N ASP A 105 12.56 -14.24 4.16
CA ASP A 105 12.56 -15.63 4.59
C ASP A 105 13.86 -15.93 5.36
N ILE A 106 13.69 -16.31 6.63
CA ILE A 106 14.79 -16.68 7.54
C ILE A 106 14.90 -18.20 7.71
N ASN A 107 14.18 -19.00 6.91
CA ASN A 107 14.21 -20.44 7.00
C ASN A 107 15.58 -20.98 6.51
N PRO A 108 16.39 -21.59 7.39
CA PRO A 108 17.70 -22.12 7.02
C PRO A 108 17.61 -23.27 6.01
N ASP A 109 16.48 -23.98 5.93
CA ASP A 109 16.28 -25.08 4.96
C ASP A 109 15.88 -24.59 3.55
N ALA A 110 15.46 -23.32 3.43
CA ALA A 110 15.16 -22.66 2.14
C ALA A 110 16.34 -21.82 1.62
N SER A 111 17.34 -21.55 2.46
CA SER A 111 18.61 -20.92 2.08
C SER A 111 19.57 -21.98 1.52
N THR A 112 19.52 -22.21 0.21
CA THR A 112 20.55 -22.99 -0.52
C THR A 112 21.89 -22.28 -0.54
#